data_AF-A0A925GI39-F1
#
_entry.id   AF-A0A925GI39-F1
#
_cell.length_a   1.000
_cell.length_b   1.000
_cell.length_c   1.000
_cell.angle_alpha   90.00
_cell.angle_beta   90.00
_cell.angle_gamma   90.00
#
_symmetry.space_group_name_H-M   'P 1'
#
loop_
_entity.id
_entity.type
_entity.pdbx_description
1 polymer ?
#
loop_
_entity_poly.entity_id
_entity_poly.type
_entity_poly.pdbx_seq_one_letter_code
_entity_poly.pdbx_strand_id
1 'polypeptide(L)'
;IRETGQSVLDMAIRINEVSTQAQESSLVARQSLTAAESGLQAVQNAIGGMNSIRDQIQETSKRIKRLGESSQEIGEITELISDITEQTNVLALNAAIQAASAGEAGRGFSVVAEEVQRLAERSADATRQISALVKAIQTDTQDAIGAMERSTQGVVEGAKLSDTAGTALTEIDRVSRRVADLIEQISSSASREAGLANVVADNIQHIFAVTEQTGEGTRVTANQVRELSRMAEELRQSVSRFKIA
;
A
#
# COMPACT_ATOMS: atom_id res chain seq x y z
N ILE A 1 4.17 -41.04 -40.21
CA ILE A 1 3.12 -40.25 -40.93
C ILE A 1 1.81 -40.20 -40.14
N ARG A 2 1.13 -41.32 -39.85
CA ARG A 2 -0.08 -41.30 -38.97
C ARG A 2 0.19 -40.70 -37.59
N GLU A 3 1.20 -41.21 -36.89
CA GLU A 3 1.63 -40.67 -35.59
C GLU A 3 1.99 -39.18 -35.69
N THR A 4 2.69 -38.80 -36.77
CA THR A 4 3.08 -37.42 -37.04
C THR A 4 1.87 -36.50 -37.21
N GLY A 5 0.84 -36.92 -37.96
CA GLY A 5 -0.40 -36.13 -38.13
C GLY A 5 -1.18 -35.99 -36.83
N GLN A 6 -1.21 -37.05 -36.01
CA GLN A 6 -1.84 -37.03 -34.70
C GLN A 6 -1.09 -36.10 -33.73
N SER A 7 0.24 -36.14 -33.72
CA SER A 7 1.05 -35.20 -32.91
C SER A 7 0.83 -33.74 -33.29
N VAL A 8 0.59 -33.43 -34.58
CA VAL A 8 0.31 -32.06 -35.04
C VAL A 8 -1.08 -31.59 -34.61
N LEU A 9 -2.08 -32.48 -34.59
CA LEU A 9 -3.40 -32.18 -34.04
C LEU A 9 -3.33 -31.94 -32.52
N ASP A 10 -2.60 -32.78 -31.79
CA ASP A 10 -2.38 -32.60 -30.36
C ASP A 10 -1.64 -31.28 -30.07
N MET A 11 -0.71 -30.88 -30.94
CA MET A 11 -0.02 -29.59 -30.86
C MET A 11 -1.01 -28.43 -31.04
N ALA A 12 -1.92 -28.48 -32.02
CA ALA A 12 -2.94 -27.46 -32.22
C ALA A 12 -3.88 -27.32 -31.00
N ILE A 13 -4.22 -28.43 -30.33
CA ILE A 13 -5.01 -28.42 -29.10
C ILE A 13 -4.25 -27.70 -27.98
N ARG A 14 -2.99 -28.09 -27.72
CA ARG A 14 -2.15 -27.47 -26.68
C ARG A 14 -1.93 -25.97 -26.94
N ILE A 15 -1.80 -25.55 -28.19
CA ILE A 15 -1.66 -24.13 -28.54
C ILE A 15 -2.94 -23.36 -28.20
N ASN A 16 -4.13 -23.94 -28.42
CA ASN A 16 -5.39 -23.33 -28.00
C ASN A 16 -5.50 -23.24 -26.47
N GLU A 17 -5.03 -24.25 -25.74
CA GLU A 17 -4.95 -24.22 -24.27
C GLU A 17 -4.05 -23.08 -23.79
N VAL A 18 -2.86 -22.91 -24.40
CA VAL A 18 -1.95 -21.80 -24.10
C VAL A 18 -2.62 -20.45 -24.36
N SER A 19 -3.36 -20.29 -25.46
CA SER A 19 -4.10 -19.06 -25.75
C SER A 19 -5.18 -18.79 -24.70
N THR A 20 -5.88 -19.82 -24.24
CA THR A 20 -6.91 -19.69 -23.19
C THR A 20 -6.29 -19.29 -21.86
N GLN A 21 -5.18 -19.93 -21.47
CA GLN A 21 -4.44 -19.59 -20.25
C GLN A 21 -3.86 -18.17 -20.29
N ALA A 22 -3.42 -17.72 -21.46
CA ALA A 22 -2.98 -16.35 -21.68
C ALA A 22 -4.14 -15.37 -21.43
N GLN A 23 -5.33 -15.62 -21.99
CA GLN A 23 -6.50 -14.77 -21.75
C GLN A 23 -6.88 -14.70 -20.26
N GLU A 24 -6.88 -15.82 -19.54
CA GLU A 24 -7.14 -15.84 -18.11
C GLU A 24 -6.09 -15.02 -17.34
N SER A 25 -4.80 -15.19 -17.68
CA SER A 25 -3.71 -14.40 -17.09
C SER A 25 -3.89 -12.91 -17.35
N SER A 26 -4.44 -12.52 -18.52
CA SER A 26 -4.73 -11.11 -18.85
C SER A 26 -5.77 -10.53 -17.90
N LEU A 27 -6.80 -11.30 -17.56
CA LEU A 27 -7.84 -10.89 -16.62
C LEU A 27 -7.25 -10.66 -15.23
N VAL A 28 -6.39 -11.58 -14.76
CA VAL A 28 -5.71 -11.44 -13.46
C VAL A 28 -4.78 -10.22 -13.43
N ALA A 29 -4.04 -9.96 -14.52
CA ALA A 29 -3.21 -8.76 -14.64
C ALA A 29 -4.04 -7.46 -14.59
N ARG A 30 -5.20 -7.44 -15.26
CA ARG A 30 -6.14 -6.29 -15.20
C ARG A 30 -6.76 -6.10 -13.82
N GLN A 31 -7.11 -7.19 -13.13
CA GLN A 31 -7.61 -7.12 -11.75
C GLN A 31 -6.53 -6.57 -10.80
N SER A 32 -5.28 -7.01 -10.99
CA SER A 32 -4.13 -6.50 -10.22
C SER A 32 -3.91 -5.00 -10.46
N LEU A 33 -4.10 -4.54 -11.70
CA LEU A 33 -4.05 -3.12 -12.06
C LEU A 33 -5.11 -2.31 -11.29
N THR A 34 -6.37 -2.73 -11.33
CA THR A 34 -7.46 -2.06 -10.61
C THR A 34 -7.24 -2.04 -9.09
N ALA A 35 -6.72 -3.14 -8.53
CA ALA A 35 -6.37 -3.20 -7.11
C ALA A 35 -5.23 -2.25 -6.76
N ALA A 36 -4.20 -2.14 -7.61
CA ALA A 36 -3.10 -1.21 -7.43
C ALA A 36 -3.55 0.26 -7.51
N GLU A 37 -4.40 0.60 -8.49
CA GLU A 37 -5.00 1.94 -8.64
C GLU A 37 -5.85 2.32 -7.42
N SER A 38 -6.72 1.42 -6.96
CA SER A 38 -7.52 1.63 -5.75
C SER A 38 -6.64 1.77 -4.49
N GLY A 39 -5.58 0.97 -4.39
CA GLY A 39 -4.60 1.07 -3.30
C GLY A 39 -3.87 2.41 -3.32
N LEU A 40 -3.49 2.89 -4.51
CA LEU A 40 -2.78 4.15 -4.66
C LEU A 40 -3.67 5.32 -4.22
N GLN A 41 -4.95 5.31 -4.59
CA GLN A 41 -5.92 6.29 -4.14
C GLN A 41 -6.09 6.25 -2.61
N ALA A 42 -6.17 5.07 -2.01
CA ALA A 42 -6.25 4.93 -0.56
C ALA A 42 -5.01 5.50 0.15
N VAL A 43 -3.82 5.24 -0.39
CA VAL A 43 -2.56 5.81 0.10
C VAL A 43 -2.54 7.34 -0.01
N GLN A 44 -2.95 7.90 -1.15
CA GLN A 44 -3.02 9.35 -1.35
C GLN A 44 -3.99 10.01 -0.35
N ASN A 45 -5.14 9.38 -0.11
CA ASN A 45 -6.09 9.84 0.90
C ASN A 45 -5.48 9.78 2.32
N ALA A 46 -4.73 8.72 2.64
CA ALA A 46 -4.04 8.60 3.92
C ALA A 46 -2.97 9.69 4.11
N ILE A 47 -2.17 9.99 3.08
CA ILE A 47 -1.19 11.09 3.10
C ILE A 47 -1.90 12.44 3.30
N GLY A 48 -3.02 12.66 2.59
CA GLY A 48 -3.86 13.84 2.80
C GLY A 48 -4.36 13.96 4.24
N GLY A 49 -4.85 12.86 4.81
CA GLY A 49 -5.28 12.79 6.21
C GLY A 49 -4.15 13.10 7.20
N MET A 50 -2.95 12.55 6.96
CA MET A 50 -1.76 12.85 7.78
C MET A 50 -1.39 14.33 7.74
N ASN A 51 -1.44 14.98 6.57
CA ASN A 51 -1.20 16.42 6.47
C ASN A 51 -2.24 17.23 7.26
N SER A 52 -3.53 16.88 7.17
CA SER A 52 -4.58 17.54 7.96
C SER A 52 -4.37 17.37 9.47
N ILE A 53 -3.96 16.18 9.91
CA ILE A 53 -3.64 15.92 11.33
C ILE A 53 -2.44 16.77 11.77
N ARG A 54 -1.40 16.88 10.93
CA ARG A 54 -0.23 17.73 11.22
C ARG A 54 -0.65 19.19 11.42
N ASP A 55 -1.49 19.72 10.55
CA ASP A 55 -1.95 21.11 10.63
C ASP A 55 -2.78 21.34 11.91
N GLN A 56 -3.65 20.37 12.27
CA GLN A 56 -4.41 20.41 13.52
C GLN A 56 -3.51 20.36 14.77
N ILE A 57 -2.45 19.55 14.75
CA ILE A 57 -1.46 19.48 15.83
C ILE A 57 -0.74 20.83 15.98
N GLN A 58 -0.35 21.46 14.88
CA GLN A 58 0.31 22.78 14.91
C GLN A 58 -0.61 23.85 15.48
N GLU A 59 -1.89 23.87 15.09
CA GLU A 59 -2.86 24.80 15.64
C GLU A 59 -3.07 24.58 17.15
N THR A 60 -3.20 23.32 17.55
CA THR A 60 -3.37 22.94 18.96
C THR A 60 -2.15 23.34 19.78
N SER A 61 -0.94 23.12 19.26
CA SER A 61 0.32 23.54 19.89
C SER A 61 0.37 25.05 20.10
N LYS A 62 -0.07 25.87 19.12
CA LYS A 62 -0.17 27.33 19.28
C LYS A 62 -1.16 27.73 20.37
N ARG A 63 -2.29 27.01 20.50
CA ARG A 63 -3.29 27.27 21.56
C ARG A 63 -2.74 26.93 22.94
N ILE A 64 -2.06 25.79 23.09
CA ILE A 64 -1.44 25.37 24.35
C ILE A 64 -0.31 26.33 24.74
N LYS A 65 0.53 26.75 23.78
CA LYS A 65 1.59 27.73 24.06
C LYS A 65 1.03 29.04 24.64
N ARG A 66 -0.03 29.59 24.03
CA ARG A 66 -0.72 30.77 24.58
C ARG A 66 -1.29 30.53 25.97
N LEU A 67 -1.82 29.33 26.25
CA LEU A 67 -2.29 28.97 27.58
C LEU A 67 -1.15 28.94 28.61
N GLY A 68 0.03 28.45 28.22
CA GLY A 68 1.23 28.48 29.05
C GLY A 68 1.69 29.93 29.34
N GLU A 69 1.70 30.79 28.32
CA GLU A 69 2.00 32.23 28.46
C GLU A 69 1.01 32.93 29.41
N SER A 70 -0.30 32.73 29.22
CA SER A 70 -1.32 33.29 30.14
C SER A 70 -1.21 32.74 31.56
N SER A 71 -0.83 31.46 31.72
CA SER A 71 -0.64 30.86 33.04
C SER A 71 0.60 31.42 33.74
N GLN A 72 1.64 31.78 32.98
CA GLN A 72 2.80 32.50 33.51
C GLN A 72 2.42 33.90 34.02
N GLU A 73 1.64 34.66 33.25
CA GLU A 73 1.13 35.97 33.66
C GLU A 73 0.26 35.88 34.93
N ILE A 74 -0.62 34.87 35.03
CA ILE A 74 -1.41 34.63 36.24
C ILE A 74 -0.49 34.28 37.42
N GLY A 75 0.57 33.50 37.19
CA GLY A 75 1.58 33.19 38.20
C GLY A 75 2.20 34.45 38.81
N GLU A 76 2.64 35.39 37.97
CA GLU A 76 3.21 36.68 38.39
C GLU A 76 2.21 37.52 39.18
N ILE A 77 0.94 37.54 38.77
CA ILE A 77 -0.13 38.23 39.50
C ILE A 77 -0.37 37.59 40.87
N THR A 78 -0.38 36.25 40.95
CA THR A 78 -0.58 35.55 42.24
C THR A 78 0.56 35.79 43.21
N GLU A 79 1.80 35.90 42.70
CA GLU A 79 2.97 36.24 43.52
C GLU A 79 2.85 37.67 44.08
N LEU A 80 2.47 38.63 43.24
CA LEU A 80 2.21 40.01 43.67
C LEU A 80 1.08 40.09 44.73
N ILE A 81 -0.01 39.33 44.57
CA ILE A 81 -1.10 39.29 45.56
C ILE A 81 -0.60 38.70 46.89
N SER A 82 0.26 37.67 46.84
CA SER A 82 0.88 37.09 48.03
C SER A 82 1.70 38.13 48.79
N ASP A 83 2.51 38.92 48.08
CA ASP A 83 3.30 40.00 48.68
C ASP A 83 2.42 41.08 49.31
N ILE A 84 1.33 41.47 48.63
CA ILE A 84 0.36 42.45 49.15
C ILE A 84 -0.34 41.92 50.41
N THR A 85 -0.73 40.64 50.42
CA THR A 85 -1.39 40.04 51.59
C THR A 85 -0.44 39.91 52.77
N GLU A 86 0.84 39.59 52.54
CA GLU A 86 1.86 39.59 53.59
C GLU A 86 2.11 40.99 54.17
N GLN A 87 2.23 42.02 53.31
CA GLN A 87 2.32 43.41 53.77
C GLN A 87 1.08 43.86 54.54
N THR A 88 -0.10 43.48 54.08
CA THR A 88 -1.38 43.81 54.75
C THR A 88 -1.45 43.14 56.12
N ASN A 89 -0.98 41.90 56.23
CA ASN A 89 -0.89 41.18 57.51
C ASN A 89 0.04 41.90 58.50
N VAL A 90 1.21 42.33 58.05
CA VAL A 90 2.17 43.11 58.87
C VAL A 90 1.57 44.47 59.29
N LEU A 91 0.88 45.16 58.39
CA LEU A 91 0.20 46.43 58.69
C LEU A 91 -0.91 46.25 59.72
N ALA A 92 -1.73 45.20 59.57
CA ALA A 92 -2.80 44.87 60.51
C ALA A 92 -2.25 44.54 61.91
N LEU A 93 -1.17 43.77 61.98
CA LEU A 93 -0.50 43.45 63.24
C LEU A 93 0.04 44.72 63.93
N ASN A 94 0.70 45.61 63.18
CA ASN A 94 1.18 46.88 63.72
C ASN A 94 0.04 47.77 64.24
N ALA A 95 -1.10 47.79 63.53
CA ALA A 95 -2.29 48.53 63.95
C ALA A 95 -2.91 47.92 65.22
N ALA A 96 -2.94 46.59 65.35
CA ALA A 96 -3.41 45.90 66.56
C ALA A 96 -2.52 46.23 67.78
N ILE A 97 -1.19 46.23 67.60
CA ILE A 97 -0.23 46.60 68.64
C ILE A 97 -0.45 48.05 69.10
N GLN A 98 -0.60 48.99 68.16
CA GLN A 98 -0.86 50.40 68.49
C GLN A 98 -2.23 50.62 69.16
N ALA A 99 -3.26 49.91 68.70
CA ALA A 99 -4.59 49.95 69.31
C ALA A 99 -4.57 49.43 70.76
N ALA A 100 -3.83 48.36 71.02
CA ALA A 100 -3.61 47.84 72.37
C ALA A 100 -2.86 48.86 73.27
N SER A 101 -1.89 49.58 72.71
CA SER A 101 -1.14 50.62 73.43
C SER A 101 -2.00 51.84 73.80
N ALA A 102 -3.10 52.10 73.09
CA ALA A 102 -4.04 53.20 73.35
C ALA A 102 -5.09 52.87 74.43
N GLY A 103 -5.10 51.65 74.98
CA GLY A 103 -6.00 51.24 76.06
C GLY A 103 -7.48 51.26 75.65
N GLU A 104 -8.36 51.78 76.53
CA GLU A 104 -9.82 51.84 76.29
C GLU A 104 -10.21 52.65 75.04
N ALA A 105 -9.42 53.66 74.65
CA ALA A 105 -9.69 54.46 73.45
C ALA A 105 -9.40 53.71 72.14
N GLY A 106 -8.52 52.70 72.17
CA GLY A 106 -8.11 51.90 71.01
C GLY A 106 -8.95 50.64 70.78
N ARG A 107 -9.90 50.33 71.68
CA ARG A 107 -10.61 49.05 71.70
C ARG A 107 -11.37 48.74 70.41
N GLY A 108 -12.02 49.75 69.82
CA GLY A 108 -12.69 49.63 68.51
C GLY A 108 -11.73 49.43 67.34
N PHE A 109 -10.57 50.08 67.37
CA PHE A 109 -9.51 49.92 66.36
C PHE A 109 -8.84 48.55 66.43
N SER A 110 -8.69 47.99 67.64
CA SER A 110 -8.10 46.65 67.84
C SER A 110 -8.93 45.56 67.16
N VAL A 111 -10.26 45.62 67.27
CA VAL A 111 -11.17 44.65 66.63
C VAL A 111 -11.09 44.73 65.10
N VAL A 112 -11.00 45.95 64.56
CA VAL A 112 -10.84 46.15 63.11
C VAL A 112 -9.50 45.59 62.63
N ALA A 113 -8.42 45.84 63.37
CA ALA A 113 -7.09 45.33 63.04
C ALA A 113 -7.04 43.79 63.03
N GLU A 114 -7.65 43.13 64.02
CA GLU A 114 -7.76 41.66 64.05
C GLU A 114 -8.57 41.10 62.86
N GLU A 115 -9.68 41.73 62.47
CA GLU A 115 -10.45 41.26 61.31
C GLU A 115 -9.70 41.47 59.99
N VAL A 116 -8.94 42.57 59.84
CA VAL A 116 -8.07 42.79 58.68
C VAL A 116 -6.95 41.75 58.64
N GLN A 117 -6.34 41.42 59.79
CA GLN A 117 -5.33 40.37 59.88
C GLN A 117 -5.90 39.02 59.43
N ARG A 118 -7.08 38.64 59.95
CA ARG A 118 -7.75 37.40 59.57
C ARG A 118 -8.12 37.35 58.08
N LEU A 119 -8.51 38.48 57.49
CA LEU A 119 -8.79 38.59 56.05
C LEU A 119 -7.52 38.45 55.21
N ALA A 120 -6.40 39.01 55.67
CA ALA A 120 -5.10 38.87 55.03
C ALA A 120 -4.61 37.41 55.05
N GLU A 121 -4.71 36.72 56.18
CA GLU A 121 -4.38 35.29 56.30
C GLU A 121 -5.23 34.42 55.36
N ARG A 122 -6.55 34.64 55.33
CA ARG A 122 -7.45 33.92 54.41
C ARG A 122 -7.13 34.18 52.94
N SER A 123 -6.77 35.42 52.60
CA SER A 123 -6.38 35.77 51.23
C SER A 123 -5.03 35.17 50.85
N ALA A 124 -4.06 35.09 51.77
CA ALA A 124 -2.79 34.42 51.55
C ALA A 124 -2.96 32.91 51.33
N ASP A 125 -3.83 32.26 52.11
CA ASP A 125 -4.18 30.84 51.93
C ASP A 125 -4.83 30.60 50.55
N ALA A 126 -5.80 31.43 50.16
CA ALA A 126 -6.43 31.34 48.84
C ALA A 126 -5.42 31.56 47.70
N THR A 127 -4.52 32.53 47.86
CA THR A 127 -3.46 32.81 46.86
C THR A 127 -2.50 31.64 46.72
N ARG A 128 -2.10 30.99 47.82
CA ARG A 128 -1.29 29.76 47.79
C ARG A 128 -1.98 28.62 47.04
N GLN A 129 -3.29 28.45 47.21
CA GLN A 129 -4.05 27.44 46.46
C GLN A 129 -4.10 27.76 44.96
N ILE A 130 -4.31 29.04 44.60
CA ILE A 130 -4.29 29.46 43.19
C ILE A 130 -2.90 29.24 42.59
N SER A 131 -1.81 29.63 43.26
CA SER A 131 -0.45 29.40 42.75
C SER A 131 -0.13 27.92 42.54
N ALA A 132 -0.64 27.02 43.40
CA ALA A 132 -0.51 25.58 43.22
C ALA A 132 -1.25 25.10 41.95
N LEU A 133 -2.47 25.58 41.71
CA LEU A 133 -3.23 25.28 40.49
C LEU A 133 -2.54 25.81 39.23
N VAL A 134 -2.00 27.03 39.28
CA VAL A 134 -1.26 27.63 38.16
C VAL A 134 -0.02 26.81 37.82
N LYS A 135 0.77 26.38 38.82
CA LYS A 135 1.92 25.49 38.60
C LYS A 135 1.53 24.15 37.98
N ALA A 136 0.40 23.57 38.40
CA ALA A 136 -0.12 22.36 37.79
C ALA A 136 -0.47 22.59 36.31
N ILE A 137 -1.18 23.68 36.00
CA ILE A 137 -1.52 24.06 34.61
C ILE A 137 -0.25 24.26 33.79
N GLN A 138 0.76 24.98 34.30
CA GLN A 138 2.03 25.18 33.61
C GLN A 138 2.71 23.84 33.26
N THR A 139 2.76 22.92 34.22
CA THR A 139 3.32 21.57 34.01
C THR A 139 2.54 20.81 32.94
N ASP A 140 1.21 20.77 33.05
CA ASP A 140 0.34 20.09 32.09
C ASP A 140 0.47 20.68 30.68
N THR A 141 0.61 22.01 30.56
CA THR A 141 0.82 22.65 29.25
C THR A 141 2.17 22.27 28.63
N GLN A 142 3.23 22.18 29.43
CA GLN A 142 4.56 21.78 28.97
C GLN A 142 4.55 20.32 28.49
N ASP A 143 3.92 19.44 29.26
CA ASP A 143 3.77 18.03 28.90
C ASP A 143 2.92 17.85 27.63
N ALA A 144 1.86 18.64 27.49
CA ALA A 144 1.02 18.63 26.29
C ALA A 144 1.78 19.11 25.05
N ILE A 145 2.66 20.11 25.15
CA ILE A 145 3.55 20.52 24.05
C ILE A 145 4.48 19.36 23.66
N GLY A 146 5.12 18.70 24.62
CA GLY A 146 5.98 17.55 24.35
C GLY A 146 5.22 16.38 23.70
N ALA A 147 3.96 16.16 24.07
CA ALA A 147 3.09 15.19 23.42
C ALA A 147 2.79 15.58 21.96
N MET A 148 2.50 16.85 21.69
CA MET A 148 2.26 17.35 20.33
C MET A 148 3.48 17.23 19.42
N GLU A 149 4.69 17.44 19.94
CA GLU A 149 5.95 17.23 19.20
C GLU A 149 6.12 15.76 18.81
N ARG A 150 5.90 14.83 19.75
CA ARG A 150 5.93 13.38 19.45
C ARG A 150 4.86 12.99 18.43
N SER A 151 3.65 13.52 18.55
CA SER A 151 2.59 13.30 17.56
C SER A 151 2.96 13.84 16.18
N THR A 152 3.61 15.00 16.11
CA THR A 152 4.11 15.56 14.83
C THR A 152 5.11 14.61 14.17
N GLN A 153 6.07 14.08 14.95
CA GLN A 153 7.04 13.10 14.44
C GLN A 153 6.34 11.84 13.92
N GLY A 154 5.38 11.29 14.69
CA GLY A 154 4.63 10.10 14.29
C GLY A 154 3.83 10.29 13.01
N VAL A 155 3.24 11.47 12.80
CA VAL A 155 2.51 11.80 11.56
C VAL A 155 3.46 11.92 10.37
N VAL A 156 4.65 12.50 10.55
CA VAL A 156 5.67 12.60 9.48
C VAL A 156 6.17 11.21 9.08
N GLU A 157 6.46 10.35 10.05
CA GLU A 157 6.86 8.97 9.79
C GLU A 157 5.73 8.17 9.11
N GLY A 158 4.48 8.36 9.57
CA GLY A 158 3.31 7.76 8.95
C GLY A 158 3.13 8.18 7.49
N ALA A 159 3.28 9.46 7.19
CA ALA A 159 3.21 9.97 5.82
C ALA A 159 4.31 9.38 4.93
N LYS A 160 5.54 9.26 5.44
CA LYS A 160 6.67 8.65 4.72
C LYS A 160 6.44 7.16 4.43
N LEU A 161 5.87 6.42 5.39
CA LEU A 161 5.54 5.01 5.20
C LEU A 161 4.44 4.84 4.14
N SER A 162 3.40 5.68 4.19
CA SER A 162 2.35 5.71 3.16
C SER A 162 2.92 6.03 1.78
N ASP A 163 3.82 7.01 1.66
CA ASP A 163 4.48 7.36 0.40
C ASP A 163 5.29 6.19 -0.19
N THR A 164 6.01 5.46 0.66
CA THR A 164 6.73 4.24 0.27
C THR A 164 5.77 3.16 -0.25
N ALA A 165 4.62 2.96 0.41
CA ALA A 165 3.58 2.05 -0.07
C ALA A 165 3.01 2.51 -1.42
N GLY A 166 2.82 3.81 -1.63
CA GLY A 166 2.39 4.38 -2.91
C GLY A 166 3.38 4.12 -4.04
N THR A 167 4.68 4.20 -3.76
CA THR A 167 5.74 3.85 -4.72
C THR A 167 5.67 2.36 -5.09
N ALA A 168 5.48 1.47 -4.12
CA ALA A 168 5.34 0.04 -4.38
C ALA A 168 4.12 -0.29 -5.24
N LEU A 169 2.98 0.38 -4.99
CA LEU A 169 1.77 0.22 -5.80
C LEU A 169 1.95 0.75 -7.23
N THR A 170 2.70 1.83 -7.41
CA THR A 170 3.06 2.34 -8.75
C THR A 170 3.91 1.33 -9.51
N GLU A 171 4.82 0.63 -8.84
CA GLU A 171 5.60 -0.44 -9.46
C GLU A 171 4.73 -1.65 -9.81
N ILE A 172 3.74 -2.01 -8.97
CA ILE A 172 2.76 -3.06 -9.29
C ILE A 172 1.92 -2.69 -10.52
N ASP A 173 1.47 -1.42 -10.65
CA ASP A 173 0.78 -0.93 -11.85
C ASP A 173 1.65 -1.15 -13.09
N ARG A 174 2.91 -0.71 -13.05
CA ARG A 174 3.86 -0.84 -14.16
C ARG A 174 4.08 -2.29 -14.57
N VAL A 175 4.33 -3.17 -13.60
CA VAL A 175 4.54 -4.60 -13.84
C VAL A 175 3.28 -5.25 -14.38
N SER A 176 2.11 -4.92 -13.85
CA SER A 176 0.81 -5.46 -14.31
C SER A 176 0.52 -5.08 -15.76
N ARG A 177 0.80 -3.82 -16.16
CA ARG A 177 0.70 -3.38 -17.55
C ARG A 177 1.65 -4.15 -18.46
N ARG A 178 2.89 -4.38 -18.02
CA ARG A 178 3.87 -5.15 -18.79
C ARG A 178 3.45 -6.62 -18.95
N VAL A 179 2.88 -7.22 -17.90
CA VAL A 179 2.34 -8.59 -17.96
C VAL A 179 1.19 -8.66 -18.97
N ALA A 180 0.27 -7.68 -18.97
CA ALA A 180 -0.83 -7.64 -19.94
C ALA A 180 -0.34 -7.56 -21.40
N ASP A 181 0.68 -6.74 -21.69
CA ASP A 181 1.31 -6.63 -23.02
C ASP A 181 1.99 -7.95 -23.44
N LEU A 182 2.75 -8.58 -22.55
CA LEU A 182 3.38 -9.88 -22.82
C LEU A 182 2.34 -10.96 -23.14
N ILE A 183 1.22 -10.96 -22.43
CA ILE A 183 0.12 -11.89 -22.63
C ILE A 183 -0.55 -11.69 -23.99
N GLU A 184 -0.73 -10.44 -24.43
CA GLU A 184 -1.25 -10.13 -25.76
C GLU A 184 -0.33 -10.68 -26.86
N GLN A 185 0.98 -10.53 -26.69
CA GLN A 185 1.99 -11.09 -27.60
C GLN A 185 2.00 -12.63 -27.61
N ILE A 186 1.82 -13.27 -26.45
CA ILE A 186 1.69 -14.74 -26.34
C ILE A 186 0.43 -15.22 -27.06
N SER A 187 -0.72 -14.58 -26.83
CA SER A 187 -1.98 -14.96 -27.48
C SER A 187 -1.90 -14.80 -29.00
N SER A 188 -1.31 -13.71 -29.49
CA SER A 188 -1.04 -13.50 -30.92
C SER A 188 -0.13 -14.58 -31.51
N SER A 189 0.93 -14.95 -30.79
CA SER A 189 1.89 -15.98 -31.25
C SER A 189 1.27 -17.36 -31.24
N ALA A 190 0.53 -17.72 -30.19
CA ALA A 190 -0.23 -18.97 -30.12
C ALA A 190 -1.24 -19.06 -31.28
N SER A 191 -1.99 -17.99 -31.57
CA SER A 191 -2.92 -17.98 -32.71
C SER A 191 -2.22 -18.25 -34.06
N ARG A 192 -1.02 -17.66 -34.26
CA ARG A 192 -0.21 -17.93 -35.46
C ARG A 192 0.30 -19.37 -35.50
N GLU A 193 0.80 -19.90 -34.38
CA GLU A 193 1.27 -21.29 -34.30
C GLU A 193 0.15 -22.30 -34.56
N ALA A 194 -1.07 -22.04 -34.07
CA ALA A 194 -2.23 -22.89 -34.35
C ALA A 194 -2.55 -22.91 -35.85
N GLY A 195 -2.46 -21.75 -36.52
CA GLY A 195 -2.59 -21.66 -37.97
C GLY A 195 -1.53 -22.47 -38.71
N LEU A 196 -0.26 -22.38 -38.29
CA LEU A 196 0.84 -23.15 -38.87
C LEU A 196 0.67 -24.66 -38.62
N ALA A 197 0.21 -25.07 -37.44
CA ALA A 197 -0.09 -26.48 -37.13
C ALA A 197 -1.14 -27.05 -38.08
N ASN A 198 -2.20 -26.29 -38.39
CA ASN A 198 -3.21 -26.70 -39.36
C ASN A 198 -2.62 -26.88 -40.77
N VAL A 199 -1.74 -25.98 -41.22
CA VAL A 199 -1.04 -26.11 -42.51
C VAL A 199 -0.14 -27.35 -42.54
N VAL A 200 0.56 -27.65 -41.45
CA VAL A 200 1.38 -28.86 -41.35
C VAL A 200 0.50 -30.12 -41.37
N ALA A 201 -0.65 -30.11 -40.70
CA ALA A 201 -1.59 -31.23 -40.70
C ALA A 201 -2.10 -31.52 -42.12
N ASP A 202 -2.46 -30.48 -42.87
CA ASP A 202 -2.88 -30.57 -44.27
C ASP A 202 -1.76 -31.15 -45.17
N ASN A 203 -0.53 -30.63 -45.04
CA ASN A 203 0.62 -31.16 -45.75
C ASN A 203 0.89 -32.66 -45.44
N ILE A 204 0.69 -33.09 -44.19
CA ILE A 204 0.82 -34.51 -43.81
C ILE A 204 -0.26 -35.36 -44.48
N GLN A 205 -1.50 -34.87 -44.60
CA GLN A 205 -2.56 -35.55 -45.34
C GLN A 205 -2.21 -35.68 -46.83
N HIS A 206 -1.67 -34.63 -47.44
CA HIS A 206 -1.16 -34.68 -48.82
C HIS A 206 -0.04 -35.70 -49.00
N ILE A 207 0.94 -35.75 -48.09
CA ILE A 207 2.02 -36.76 -48.12
C ILE A 207 1.45 -38.17 -47.99
N PHE A 208 0.45 -38.36 -47.13
CA PHE A 208 -0.21 -39.67 -46.97
C PHE A 208 -0.84 -40.13 -48.29
N ALA A 209 -1.59 -39.25 -48.98
CA ALA A 209 -2.20 -39.56 -50.27
C ALA A 209 -1.15 -39.91 -51.35
N VAL A 210 -0.05 -39.15 -51.43
CA VAL A 210 1.05 -39.43 -52.37
C VAL A 210 1.75 -40.76 -52.04
N THR A 211 1.93 -41.07 -50.76
CA THR A 211 2.55 -42.32 -50.31
C THR A 211 1.67 -43.52 -50.69
N GLU A 212 0.35 -43.42 -50.52
CA GLU A 212 -0.60 -44.46 -50.91
C GLU A 212 -0.59 -44.69 -52.43
N GLN A 213 -0.63 -43.61 -53.22
CA GLN A 213 -0.51 -43.68 -54.68
C GLN A 213 0.80 -44.32 -55.12
N THR A 214 1.92 -43.98 -54.46
CA THR A 214 3.24 -44.56 -54.74
C THR A 214 3.28 -46.05 -54.39
N GLY A 215 2.63 -46.46 -53.30
CA GLY A 215 2.47 -47.86 -52.91
C GLY A 215 1.72 -48.66 -53.98
N GLU A 216 0.59 -48.15 -54.46
CA GLU A 216 -0.17 -48.79 -55.55
C GLU A 216 0.65 -48.82 -56.86
N GLY A 217 1.32 -47.73 -57.23
CA GLY A 217 2.19 -47.68 -58.41
C GLY A 217 3.33 -48.70 -58.34
N THR A 218 3.93 -48.88 -57.15
CA THR A 218 4.96 -49.91 -56.91
C THR A 218 4.38 -51.31 -57.06
N ARG A 219 3.16 -51.56 -56.57
CA ARG A 219 2.46 -52.83 -56.71
C ARG A 219 2.15 -53.17 -58.17
N VAL A 220 1.69 -52.19 -58.94
CA VAL A 220 1.48 -52.31 -60.40
C VAL A 220 2.79 -52.62 -61.11
N THR A 221 3.86 -51.88 -60.80
CA THR A 221 5.20 -52.10 -61.39
C THR A 221 5.72 -53.50 -61.08
N ALA A 222 5.58 -53.97 -59.83
CA ALA A 222 5.98 -55.32 -59.44
C ALA A 222 5.21 -56.40 -60.22
N ASN A 223 3.92 -56.20 -60.47
CA ASN A 223 3.11 -57.11 -61.30
C ASN A 223 3.59 -57.12 -62.76
N GLN A 224 3.87 -55.95 -63.34
CA GLN A 224 4.42 -55.84 -64.70
C GLN A 224 5.78 -56.52 -64.84
N VAL A 225 6.65 -56.39 -63.84
CA VAL A 225 7.96 -57.08 -63.81
C VAL A 225 7.78 -58.60 -63.76
N ARG A 226 6.79 -59.12 -63.02
CA ARG A 226 6.46 -60.56 -63.02
C ARG A 226 5.96 -61.04 -64.38
N GLU A 227 5.08 -60.27 -65.02
CA GLU A 227 4.61 -60.57 -66.39
C GLU A 227 5.74 -60.55 -67.41
N LEU A 228 6.63 -59.55 -67.36
CA LEU A 228 7.82 -59.50 -68.22
C LEU A 228 8.73 -60.71 -68.00
N SER A 229 8.92 -61.13 -66.74
CA SER A 229 9.70 -62.32 -66.41
C SER A 229 9.07 -63.60 -66.99
N ARG A 230 7.73 -63.72 -66.92
CA ARG A 230 6.98 -64.82 -67.53
C ARG A 230 7.13 -64.83 -69.05
N MET A 231 6.92 -63.69 -69.71
CA MET A 231 7.08 -63.57 -71.16
C MET A 231 8.52 -63.87 -71.62
N ALA A 232 9.52 -63.45 -70.86
CA ALA A 232 10.92 -63.76 -71.15
C ALA A 232 11.20 -65.28 -71.05
N GLU A 233 10.61 -65.96 -70.07
CA GLU A 233 10.70 -67.42 -69.93
C GLU A 233 9.98 -68.16 -71.08
N GLU A 234 8.79 -67.69 -71.48
CA GLU A 234 8.05 -68.23 -72.63
C GLU A 234 8.83 -68.06 -73.94
N LEU A 235 9.44 -66.88 -74.16
CA LEU A 235 10.33 -66.65 -75.30
C LEU A 235 11.55 -67.58 -75.27
N ARG A 236 12.18 -67.76 -74.11
CA ARG A 236 13.30 -68.69 -73.93
C ARG A 236 12.92 -70.12 -74.28
N GLN A 237 11.75 -70.58 -73.82
CA GLN A 237 11.21 -71.90 -74.16
C GLN A 237 10.90 -72.02 -75.66
N SER A 238 10.29 -71.01 -76.26
CA SER A 238 9.99 -70.99 -77.70
C SER A 238 11.25 -71.10 -78.55
N VAL A 239 12.29 -70.30 -78.25
CA VAL A 239 13.58 -70.36 -78.93
C VAL A 239 14.28 -71.70 -78.72
N SER A 240 14.16 -72.32 -77.54
CA SER A 240 14.75 -73.63 -77.26
C SER A 240 14.18 -74.75 -78.14
N ARG A 241 12.90 -74.65 -78.57
CA ARG A 241 12.30 -75.60 -79.52
C ARG A 241 12.88 -75.52 -80.93
N PHE A 242 13.41 -74.37 -81.32
CA PHE A 242 14.08 -74.18 -82.62
C PHE A 242 15.58 -74.52 -82.58
N LYS A 243 16.14 -74.77 -81.39
CA LYS A 243 17.49 -75.28 -81.22
C LYS A 243 17.48 -76.81 -81.43
N ILE A 244 17.27 -77.23 -82.68
CA ILE A 244 17.52 -78.61 -83.13
C ILE A 244 19.04 -78.76 -83.26
N ALA A 245 19.60 -79.72 -82.53
CA ALA A 245 20.84 -80.40 -82.89
C ALA A 245 20.48 -81.60 -83.78
#